data_AF-A0AA43RYH9-F1
#
_entry.id   AF-A0AA43RYH9-F1
#
_cell.length_a   1.000
_cell.length_b   1.000
_cell.length_c   1.000
_cell.angle_alpha   90.00
_cell.angle_beta   90.00
_cell.angle_gamma   90.00
#
_symmetry.space_group_name_H-M   'P 1'
#
loop_
_entity.id
_entity.type
_entity.pdbx_description
1 polymer ?
#
loop_
_entity_poly.entity_id
_entity_poly.type
_entity_poly.pdbx_seq_one_letter_code
_entity_poly.pdbx_strand_id
1 'polypeptide(L)'
;MFDSYVKIPRKKLSRIICLDEFYFNRHSKYKYAFMIMDFEKKIILDILESRHTQFINSYFYSIPREERNNVDYVIIDMYKNYRDLAGIFFKEASVCVDSFHVVKNYLM
;
A
#
# COMPACT_ATOMS: atom_id res chain seq x y z
N MET A 1 9.45 -19.74 0.35
CA MET A 1 9.52 -19.40 -1.08
C MET A 1 8.39 -18.43 -1.36
N PHE A 2 8.66 -17.23 -1.89
CA PHE A 2 7.60 -16.46 -2.56
C PHE A 2 7.21 -17.35 -3.74
N ASP A 3 6.01 -17.91 -3.72
CA ASP A 3 5.60 -18.77 -4.82
C ASP A 3 5.61 -17.90 -6.06
N SER A 4 6.52 -18.21 -6.99
CA SER A 4 6.78 -17.49 -8.24
C SER A 4 5.55 -17.40 -9.17
N TYR A 5 4.40 -17.91 -8.70
CA TYR A 5 3.18 -18.21 -9.43
C TYR A 5 2.02 -17.25 -9.16
N VAL A 6 2.14 -16.31 -8.23
CA VAL A 6 1.11 -15.26 -8.02
C VAL A 6 1.66 -13.91 -8.46
N LYS A 7 1.86 -13.75 -9.77
CA LYS A 7 2.04 -12.41 -10.38
C LYS A 7 0.66 -11.89 -10.74
N ILE A 8 0.00 -11.24 -9.78
CA ILE A 8 -1.22 -10.47 -10.09
C ILE A 8 -0.76 -9.34 -11.02
N PRO A 9 -1.31 -9.22 -12.24
CA PRO A 9 -0.96 -8.12 -13.11
C PRO A 9 -1.41 -6.82 -12.44
N ARG A 10 -0.46 -5.90 -12.28
CA ARG A 10 -0.68 -4.58 -11.71
C ARG A 10 -1.84 -3.88 -12.39
N LYS A 11 -2.84 -3.49 -11.60
CA LYS A 11 -3.97 -2.68 -12.07
C LYS A 11 -3.64 -1.19 -11.93
N LYS A 12 -4.35 -0.36 -12.70
CA LYS A 12 -4.24 1.10 -12.54
C LYS A 12 -4.73 1.54 -11.17
N LEU A 13 -4.10 2.58 -10.63
CA LEU A 13 -4.55 3.22 -9.40
C LEU A 13 -5.95 3.82 -9.58
N SER A 14 -6.79 3.63 -8.57
CA SER A 14 -8.12 4.22 -8.48
C SER A 14 -8.07 5.58 -7.79
N ARG A 15 -9.21 6.30 -7.83
CA ARG A 15 -9.36 7.60 -7.16
C ARG A 15 -9.16 7.51 -5.64
N ILE A 16 -9.59 6.41 -5.03
CA ILE A 16 -9.42 6.13 -3.60
C ILE A 16 -8.68 4.82 -3.46
N ILE A 17 -7.50 4.86 -2.83
CA ILE A 17 -6.68 3.67 -2.58
C ILE A 17 -6.44 3.45 -1.09
N CYS A 18 -6.33 2.18 -0.69
CA CYS A 18 -5.83 1.79 0.62
C CYS A 18 -4.43 1.19 0.49
N LEU A 19 -3.53 1.61 1.38
CA LEU A 19 -2.19 1.06 1.53
C LEU A 19 -2.12 0.34 2.87
N ASP A 20 -1.84 -0.96 2.83
CA ASP A 20 -1.82 -1.81 4.01
C ASP A 20 -0.71 -2.86 3.93
N GLU A 21 -0.49 -3.60 5.01
CA GLU A 21 0.44 -4.69 5.09
C GLU A 21 -0.20 -5.93 5.69
N PHE A 22 0.26 -7.10 5.24
CA PHE A 22 -0.17 -8.35 5.85
C PHE A 22 1.01 -9.28 6.06
N TYR A 23 0.93 -10.01 7.17
CA TYR A 23 1.91 -11.02 7.50
C TYR A 23 1.76 -12.21 6.55
N PHE A 24 2.85 -12.58 5.90
CA PHE A 24 2.86 -13.65 4.91
C PHE A 24 3.33 -14.97 5.53
N ASN A 25 4.61 -15.05 5.92
CA ASN A 25 5.21 -16.25 6.50
C ASN A 25 6.49 -15.92 7.29
N ARG A 26 6.82 -16.76 8.28
CA ARG A 26 8.07 -16.72 9.06
C ARG A 26 9.30 -17.18 8.26
N HIS A 27 9.09 -18.03 7.25
CA HIS A 27 10.14 -18.64 6.42
C HIS A 27 10.37 -17.94 5.08
N SER A 28 9.67 -16.83 4.80
CA SER A 28 9.94 -15.99 3.63
C SER A 28 11.05 -14.98 3.90
N LYS A 29 11.74 -14.55 2.84
CA LYS A 29 12.78 -13.51 2.90
C LYS A 29 12.27 -12.21 3.54
N TYR A 30 11.01 -11.88 3.30
CA TYR A 30 10.30 -10.76 3.92
C TYR A 30 9.05 -11.28 4.63
N LYS A 31 8.86 -10.87 5.89
CA LYS A 31 7.75 -11.35 6.74
C LYS A 31 6.41 -10.68 6.43
N TYR A 32 6.45 -9.46 5.89
CA TYR A 32 5.29 -8.63 5.60
C TYR A 32 5.30 -8.21 4.15
N ALA A 33 4.19 -8.48 3.45
CA ALA A 33 3.93 -8.00 2.11
C ALA A 33 3.18 -6.66 2.16
N PHE A 34 3.32 -5.85 1.13
CA PHE A 34 2.62 -4.56 1.00
C PHE A 34 1.48 -4.70 0.01
N MET A 35 0.29 -4.27 0.40
CA MET A 35 -0.94 -4.42 -0.39
C MET A 35 -1.48 -3.05 -0.79
N ILE A 36 -1.92 -2.96 -2.04
CA ILE A 36 -2.59 -1.78 -2.59
C ILE A 36 -3.98 -2.21 -3.06
N MET A 37 -5.01 -1.53 -2.57
CA MET A 37 -6.40 -1.88 -2.83
C MET A 37 -7.20 -0.67 -3.34
N ASP A 38 -8.14 -0.92 -4.24
CA ASP A 38 -9.19 0.02 -4.61
C ASP A 38 -10.26 -0.01 -3.51
N PHE A 39 -10.45 1.12 -2.82
CA PHE A 39 -11.36 1.21 -1.68
C PHE A 39 -12.83 1.05 -2.10
N GLU A 40 -13.22 1.65 -3.23
CA GLU A 40 -14.61 1.67 -3.67
C GLU A 40 -15.02 0.30 -4.21
N LYS A 41 -14.17 -0.31 -5.04
CA LYS A 41 -14.45 -1.60 -5.67
C LYS A 41 -14.08 -2.79 -4.78
N LYS A 42 -13.35 -2.56 -3.69
CA LYS A 42 -12.85 -3.60 -2.78
C LYS A 42 -12.05 -4.68 -3.49
N ILE A 43 -11.22 -4.26 -4.45
CA ILE A 43 -10.34 -5.16 -5.22
C ILE A 43 -8.88 -4.85 -4.97
N ILE A 44 -8.05 -5.89 -4.96
CA ILE A 44 -6.60 -5.75 -4.90
C ILE A 44 -6.10 -5.21 -6.25
N LEU A 45 -5.36 -4.10 -6.19
CA LEU A 45 -4.73 -3.48 -7.35
C LEU A 45 -3.34 -4.08 -7.60
N ASP A 46 -2.57 -4.28 -6.54
CA ASP A 46 -1.28 -4.96 -6.59
C ASP A 46 -0.80 -5.41 -5.19
N ILE A 47 0.18 -6.30 -5.15
CA ILE A 47 0.87 -6.76 -3.94
C ILE A 47 2.39 -6.76 -4.17
N LEU A 48 3.13 -6.08 -3.32
CA LEU A 48 4.59 -6.13 -3.29
C LEU A 48 5.08 -7.15 -2.28
N GLU A 49 6.19 -7.81 -2.60
CA GLU A 49 6.79 -8.85 -1.76
C GLU A 49 7.29 -8.34 -0.40
N SER A 50 7.47 -7.03 -0.25
CA SER A 50 7.99 -6.42 0.96
C SER A 50 7.42 -5.02 1.18
N ARG A 51 7.16 -4.70 2.44
CA ARG A 51 6.82 -3.35 2.90
C ARG A 51 8.01 -2.40 3.05
N HIS A 52 9.23 -2.86 2.81
CA HIS A 52 10.41 -2.02 2.99
C HIS A 52 10.40 -0.86 2.00
N THR A 53 10.79 0.33 2.45
CA THR A 53 10.74 1.59 1.69
C THR A 53 11.35 1.49 0.29
N GLN A 54 12.43 0.72 0.10
CA GLN A 54 13.06 0.52 -1.21
C GLN A 54 12.13 -0.12 -2.25
N PHE A 55 11.29 -1.09 -1.85
CA PHE A 55 10.34 -1.77 -2.73
C PHE A 55 9.20 -0.83 -3.10
N ILE A 56 8.66 -0.14 -2.10
CA ILE A 56 7.59 0.83 -2.27
C ILE A 56 8.03 1.98 -3.18
N ASN A 57 9.23 2.51 -2.96
CA ASN A 57 9.79 3.57 -3.79
C ASN A 57 9.98 3.12 -5.23
N SER A 58 10.65 1.98 -5.43
CA SER A 58 10.88 1.44 -6.77
C SER A 58 9.55 1.23 -7.53
N TYR A 59 8.54 0.70 -6.85
CA TYR A 59 7.20 0.52 -7.40
C TYR A 59 6.54 1.85 -7.80
N PHE A 60 6.38 2.80 -6.87
CA PHE A 60 5.67 4.04 -7.19
C PHE A 60 6.43 4.97 -8.14
N TYR A 61 7.76 4.92 -8.19
CA TYR A 61 8.54 5.63 -9.19
C TYR A 61 8.36 5.07 -10.61
N SER A 62 8.06 3.77 -10.73
CA SER A 62 7.73 3.15 -12.03
C SER A 62 6.35 3.55 -12.56
N ILE A 63 5.47 4.05 -11.70
CA ILE A 63 4.12 4.48 -12.08
C ILE A 63 4.17 5.92 -12.62
N PRO A 64 3.60 6.18 -13.81
CA PRO A 64 3.53 7.52 -14.37
C PRO A 64 2.95 8.54 -13.38
N ARG A 65 3.53 9.73 -13.37
CA ARG A 65 3.07 10.81 -12.46
C ARG A 65 1.61 11.15 -12.66
N GLU A 66 1.14 11.19 -13.91
CA GLU A 66 -0.27 11.46 -14.23
C GLU A 66 -1.21 10.47 -13.53
N GLU A 67 -0.84 9.19 -13.52
CA GLU A 67 -1.65 8.17 -12.87
C GLU A 67 -1.66 8.35 -11.34
N ARG A 68 -0.52 8.70 -10.74
CA ARG A 68 -0.44 8.98 -9.30
C ARG A 68 -1.21 10.24 -8.90
N ASN A 69 -1.27 11.23 -9.79
CA ASN A 69 -2.02 12.47 -9.58
C ASN A 69 -3.54 12.28 -9.70
N ASN A 70 -4.02 11.18 -10.29
CA ASN A 70 -5.44 10.84 -10.36
C ASN A 70 -5.99 10.20 -9.07
N VAL A 71 -5.13 10.04 -8.06
CA VAL A 71 -5.52 9.56 -6.73
C VAL A 71 -5.93 10.78 -5.90
N ASP A 72 -7.17 10.79 -5.41
CA ASP A 72 -7.73 11.86 -4.58
C ASP A 72 -7.55 11.56 -3.09
N TYR A 73 -7.58 10.28 -2.71
CA TYR A 73 -7.53 9.87 -1.31
C TYR A 73 -6.64 8.63 -1.14
N VAL A 74 -5.76 8.70 -0.14
CA VAL A 74 -4.91 7.57 0.27
C VAL A 74 -5.25 7.24 1.72
N ILE A 75 -5.80 6.06 1.93
CA ILE A 75 -6.09 5.52 3.26
C ILE A 75 -4.87 4.71 3.71
N ILE A 76 -4.32 5.05 4.87
CA ILE A 76 -3.14 4.40 5.46
C ILE A 76 -3.42 3.98 6.90
N ASP A 77 -2.70 2.97 7.38
CA ASP A 77 -2.56 2.73 8.82
C ASP A 77 -1.77 3.88 9.49
N MET A 78 -1.90 4.04 10.80
CA MET A 78 -1.26 5.05 11.65
C MET A 78 0.28 5.06 11.63
N TYR A 79 0.90 4.14 10.91
CA TYR A 79 2.35 4.05 10.85
C TYR A 79 2.96 5.28 10.13
N LYS A 80 3.76 6.05 10.87
CA LYS A 80 4.32 7.34 10.43
C LYS A 80 5.00 7.27 9.04
N ASN A 81 5.68 6.16 8.74
CA ASN A 81 6.38 6.00 7.47
C ASN A 81 5.44 6.03 6.25
N TYR A 82 4.19 5.60 6.38
CA TYR A 82 3.24 5.64 5.26
C TYR A 82 2.72 7.04 4.97
N ARG A 83 2.63 7.90 5.98
CA ARG A 83 2.27 9.31 5.77
C ARG A 83 3.31 10.02 4.91
N ASP A 84 4.59 9.81 5.21
CA ASP A 84 5.69 10.42 4.44
C ASP A 84 5.72 9.89 3.00
N LEU A 85 5.55 8.58 2.82
CA LEU A 85 5.45 7.95 1.49
C LEU A 85 4.27 8.50 0.70
N ALA A 86 3.10 8.64 1.33
CA ALA A 86 1.92 9.17 0.67
C ALA A 86 2.15 10.61 0.18
N GLY A 87 2.75 11.47 1.01
CA GLY A 87 3.09 12.84 0.63
C GLY A 87 4.12 12.94 -0.50
N ILE A 88 5.02 11.96 -0.64
CA ILE A 88 5.98 11.91 -1.75
C ILE A 88 5.31 11.54 -3.07
N PHE A 89 4.47 10.50 -3.06
CA PHE A 89 3.96 9.88 -4.29
C PHE A 89 2.61 10.41 -4.75
N PHE A 90 1.75 10.85 -3.83
CA PHE A 90 0.36 11.26 -4.07
C PHE A 90 0.12 12.70 -3.61
N LYS A 91 0.79 13.66 -4.27
CA LYS A 91 0.81 15.06 -3.84
C LYS A 91 -0.56 15.75 -3.87
N GLU A 92 -1.43 15.32 -4.78
CA GLU A 92 -2.79 15.84 -4.91
C GLU A 92 -3.79 15.12 -4.00
N ALA A 93 -3.37 14.02 -3.36
CA ALA A 93 -4.26 13.21 -2.55
C ALA A 93 -4.32 13.69 -1.10
N SER A 94 -5.51 13.62 -0.52
CA SER A 94 -5.70 13.73 0.92
C SER A 94 -5.34 12.40 1.60
N VAL A 95 -4.53 12.47 2.67
CA VAL A 95 -4.15 11.29 3.45
C VAL A 95 -5.13 11.07 4.58
N CYS A 96 -5.83 9.93 4.56
CA CYS A 96 -6.77 9.50 5.57
C CYS A 96 -6.13 8.41 6.45
N VAL A 97 -6.22 8.56 7.76
CA VAL A 97 -5.73 7.56 8.71
C VAL A 97 -6.87 6.61 9.05
N ASP A 98 -6.61 5.30 8.93
CA ASP A 98 -7.57 4.28 9.33
C ASP A 98 -7.75 4.27 10.87
N SER A 99 -9.00 4.50 11.30
CA SER A 99 -9.38 4.52 12.71
C SER A 99 -9.52 3.13 13.33
N PHE A 100 -9.65 2.06 12.55
CA PHE A 100 -9.82 0.70 13.07
C PHE A 100 -8.55 0.16 13.75
N HIS A 101 -7.37 0.57 13.30
CA HIS A 101 -6.10 0.18 13.89
C HIS A 101 -5.83 0.85 15.26
N VAL A 102 -6.52 1.96 15.58
CA VAL A 102 -6.44 2.62 16.89
C VAL A 102 -6.88 1.69 18.02
N VAL A 103 -7.89 0.86 17.77
CA VAL A 103 -8.44 -0.07 18.77
C VAL A 103 -7.47 -1.23 19.05
N LYS A 104 -6.70 -1.66 18.05
CA LYS A 104 -5.74 -2.77 18.20
C LYS A 104 -4.53 -2.39 19.06
N ASN A 105 -4.12 -1.12 19.07
CA ASN A 105 -3.02 -0.62 19.90
C ASN A 105 -3.40 -0.37 21.38
N TYR A 106 -4.68 -0.32 21.73
CA TYR A 106 -5.16 -0.16 23.12
C TYR A 106 -5.56 -1.48 23.79
N LEU A 107 -5.60 -2.59 23.06
CA LEU A 107 -6.03 -3.91 23.53
C LEU A 107 -4.89 -4.95 23.57
N MET A 108 -3.63 -4.52 23.48
CA MET A 108 -2.44 -5.30 23.88
C MET A 108 -1.84 -4.72 25.15
#